data_AF-A0A4R3ZBQ0-F1
#
_entry.id   AF-A0A4R3ZBQ0-F1
#
_cell.length_a   1.000
_cell.length_b   1.000
_cell.length_c   1.000
_cell.angle_alpha   90.00
_cell.angle_beta   90.00
_cell.angle_gamma   90.00
#
_symmetry.space_group_name_H-M   'P 1'
#
loop_
_entity.id
_entity.type
_entity.pdbx_description
1 polymer ?
#
loop_
_entity_poly.entity_id
_entity_poly.type
_entity_poly.pdbx_seq_one_letter_code
_entity_poly.pdbx_strand_id
1 'polypeptide(L)'
;MKLQKPLSRILLTLSACVMLAACQSEQQQLTTQSDALTTKPVVNCEESKSFQKLPDYPECTDCDKTTDTAVLRAYIATQQEWAVKTIGVYTYNSILRDNTADCLNQLRASGIIN
;
A
#
# COMPACT_ATOMS: atom_id res chain seq x y z
N MET A 1 -18.31 52.18 -31.96
CA MET A 1 -18.65 50.78 -32.27
C MET A 1 -17.94 49.86 -31.27
N LYS A 2 -18.73 48.98 -30.61
CA LYS A 2 -18.41 47.64 -30.05
C LYS A 2 -17.16 47.54 -29.15
N LEU A 3 -17.24 47.47 -27.82
CA LEU A 3 -17.76 46.38 -26.95
C LEU A 3 -17.07 45.02 -27.19
N GLN A 4 -16.10 44.64 -26.34
CA GLN A 4 -15.90 43.24 -25.89
C GLN A 4 -14.81 43.06 -24.79
N LYS A 5 -15.30 42.97 -23.54
CA LYS A 5 -14.98 42.00 -22.47
C LYS A 5 -13.54 41.85 -21.90
N PRO A 6 -13.37 42.09 -20.59
CA PRO A 6 -12.41 41.36 -19.75
C PRO A 6 -13.16 40.28 -18.92
N LEU A 7 -13.76 39.28 -19.58
CA LEU A 7 -14.49 38.20 -18.89
C LEU A 7 -13.65 36.95 -18.63
N SER A 8 -12.38 36.93 -19.07
CA SER A 8 -11.55 35.73 -19.02
C SER A 8 -10.70 35.59 -17.75
N ARG A 9 -10.60 36.64 -16.92
CA ARG A 9 -9.82 36.59 -15.66
C ARG A 9 -10.63 36.19 -14.42
N ILE A 10 -11.96 36.31 -14.48
CA ILE A 10 -12.84 36.00 -13.33
C ILE A 10 -13.16 34.49 -13.25
N LEU A 11 -13.11 33.76 -14.37
CA LEU A 11 -13.37 32.31 -14.35
C LEU A 11 -12.22 31.47 -13.80
N LEU A 12 -10.98 31.96 -13.84
CA LEU A 12 -9.81 31.21 -13.36
C LEU A 12 -9.67 31.22 -11.83
N THR A 13 -10.24 32.21 -11.14
CA THR A 13 -10.16 32.31 -9.67
C THR A 13 -11.21 31.48 -8.94
N LEU A 14 -12.32 31.08 -9.60
CA LEU A 14 -13.35 30.26 -8.95
C LEU A 14 -12.99 28.76 -8.89
N SER A 15 -12.11 28.27 -9.75
CA SER A 15 -11.71 26.86 -9.75
C SER A 15 -10.69 26.50 -8.65
N ALA A 16 -10.03 27.49 -8.05
CA ALA A 16 -9.03 27.27 -7.01
C ALA A 16 -9.63 27.08 -5.60
N CYS A 17 -10.86 27.57 -5.36
CA CYS A 17 -11.50 27.46 -4.03
C CYS A 17 -12.19 26.13 -3.76
N VAL A 18 -12.39 25.26 -4.76
CA VAL A 18 -13.11 23.98 -4.56
C VAL A 18 -12.16 22.86 -4.10
N MET A 19 -10.85 23.00 -4.26
CA MET A 19 -9.88 21.97 -3.87
C MET A 19 -9.38 22.07 -2.41
N LEU A 20 -9.69 23.15 -1.68
CA LEU A 20 -9.30 23.28 -0.27
C LEU A 20 -10.31 22.66 0.72
N ALA A 21 -11.42 22.08 0.25
CA ALA A 21 -12.44 21.48 1.11
C ALA A 21 -12.19 19.99 1.43
N ALA A 22 -11.13 19.36 0.90
CA ALA A 22 -10.80 17.95 1.18
C ALA A 22 -9.75 17.75 2.29
N CYS A 23 -9.30 18.83 2.94
CA CYS A 23 -8.47 18.76 4.15
C CYS A 23 -9.27 19.28 5.37
N GLN A 24 -10.49 18.80 5.56
CA GLN A 24 -10.99 18.63 6.92
C GLN A 24 -10.28 17.40 7.49
N SER A 25 -9.00 17.56 7.81
CA SER A 25 -8.39 16.76 8.85
C SER A 25 -9.17 17.07 10.12
N GLU A 26 -10.08 16.17 10.47
CA GLU A 26 -10.69 16.12 11.80
C GLU A 26 -9.56 16.32 12.82
N GLN A 27 -9.58 17.46 13.51
CA GLN A 27 -8.87 17.56 14.76
C GLN A 27 -9.59 16.58 15.70
N GLN A 28 -9.16 15.32 15.69
CA GLN A 28 -9.39 14.43 16.82
C GLN A 28 -8.77 15.13 18.01
N GLN A 29 -9.64 15.80 18.79
CA GLN A 29 -9.31 16.24 20.13
C GLN A 29 -8.75 15.03 20.87
N LEU A 30 -7.44 15.03 21.14
CA LEU A 30 -6.86 14.22 22.22
C LEU A 30 -7.38 14.80 23.54
N THR A 31 -8.65 14.55 23.83
CA THR A 31 -9.26 14.83 25.12
C THR A 31 -9.75 13.50 25.67
N THR A 32 -8.84 12.77 26.30
CA THR A 32 -9.08 12.12 27.60
C THR A 32 -7.80 11.39 28.01
N GLN A 33 -6.96 12.10 28.74
CA GLN A 33 -6.05 11.51 29.70
C GLN A 33 -6.95 11.01 30.85
N SER A 34 -7.52 9.82 30.71
CA SER A 34 -8.30 9.19 31.78
C SER A 34 -7.40 8.27 32.60
N ASP A 35 -7.39 8.54 33.91
CA ASP A 35 -6.83 7.75 34.99
C ASP A 35 -7.33 6.28 34.96
N ALA A 36 -6.70 5.45 34.13
CA ALA A 36 -6.82 4.00 34.20
C ALA A 36 -5.42 3.39 34.17
N LEU A 37 -4.86 3.15 35.36
CA LEU A 37 -3.74 2.24 35.54
C LEU A 37 -4.04 0.91 34.82
N THR A 38 -3.06 0.42 34.07
CA THR A 38 -2.84 -0.98 33.63
C THR A 38 -3.53 -1.55 32.38
N THR A 39 -3.95 -0.75 31.40
CA THR A 39 -4.07 -1.28 30.02
C THR A 39 -2.95 -0.72 29.17
N LYS A 40 -1.92 -1.55 28.93
CA LYS A 40 -0.94 -1.26 27.87
C LYS A 40 -1.71 -0.96 26.58
N PRO A 41 -1.37 0.10 25.83
CA PRO A 41 -2.02 0.37 24.55
C PRO A 41 -1.89 -0.88 23.66
N VAL A 42 -3.03 -1.40 23.21
CA VAL A 42 -3.06 -2.51 22.25
C VAL A 42 -2.81 -1.90 20.88
N VAL A 43 -1.59 -2.07 20.38
CA VAL A 43 -1.21 -1.61 19.05
C VAL A 43 -1.57 -2.70 18.05
N ASN A 44 -2.49 -2.41 17.14
CA ASN A 44 -2.80 -3.31 16.03
C ASN A 44 -2.08 -2.85 14.76
N CYS A 45 -0.87 -3.35 14.54
CA CYS A 45 -0.13 -3.13 13.30
C CYS A 45 -0.54 -4.12 12.18
N GLU A 46 -1.61 -4.91 12.38
CA GLU A 46 -2.02 -6.00 11.51
C GLU A 46 -0.95 -7.08 11.28
N GLU A 47 0.11 -7.10 12.09
CA GLU A 47 1.23 -8.04 12.01
C GLU A 47 0.79 -9.50 12.21
N SER A 48 -0.33 -9.69 12.91
CA SER A 48 -0.97 -10.99 13.16
C SER A 48 -1.65 -11.59 11.93
N LYS A 49 -1.80 -10.82 10.83
CA LYS A 49 -2.29 -11.38 9.57
C LYS A 49 -1.25 -12.36 9.03
N SER A 50 -1.74 -13.53 8.64
CA SER A 50 -0.90 -14.54 7.98
C SER A 50 -0.32 -13.99 6.69
N PHE A 51 0.92 -14.36 6.38
CA PHE A 51 1.50 -14.07 5.07
C PHE A 51 0.62 -14.59 3.95
N GLN A 52 0.53 -13.81 2.87
CA GLN A 52 0.01 -14.33 1.62
C GLN A 52 0.89 -15.49 1.16
N LYS A 53 0.28 -16.63 0.81
CA LYS A 53 1.01 -17.82 0.35
C LYS A 53 1.68 -17.50 -0.98
N LEU A 54 2.95 -17.89 -1.12
CA LEU A 54 3.61 -17.87 -2.42
C LEU A 54 2.92 -18.85 -3.38
N PRO A 55 2.82 -18.51 -4.68
CA PRO A 55 2.32 -19.44 -5.68
C PRO A 55 3.26 -20.64 -5.79
N ASP A 56 2.68 -21.81 -6.04
CA ASP A 56 3.46 -23.04 -6.18
C ASP A 56 4.38 -22.94 -7.41
N TYR A 57 5.62 -23.41 -7.27
CA TYR A 57 6.60 -23.37 -8.34
C TYR A 57 6.16 -24.27 -9.50
N PRO A 58 6.20 -23.80 -10.75
CA PRO A 58 5.87 -24.65 -11.88
C PRO A 58 7.00 -25.66 -12.09
N GLU A 59 6.84 -26.85 -11.53
CA GLU A 59 7.71 -27.97 -11.82
C GLU A 59 7.52 -28.41 -13.27
N CYS A 60 8.58 -28.92 -13.88
CA CYS A 60 8.48 -29.61 -15.16
C CYS A 60 9.14 -30.97 -15.06
N THR A 61 8.31 -31.96 -14.79
CA THR A 61 8.72 -33.35 -14.55
C THR A 61 9.36 -34.03 -15.75
N ASP A 62 9.20 -33.46 -16.96
CA ASP A 62 9.66 -34.05 -18.23
C ASP A 62 10.41 -33.05 -19.14
N CYS A 63 10.77 -31.87 -18.65
CA CYS A 63 11.50 -30.88 -19.48
C CYS A 63 12.90 -31.35 -19.87
N ASP A 64 13.51 -32.22 -19.05
CA ASP A 64 14.78 -32.89 -19.31
C ASP A 64 14.65 -34.07 -20.29
N LYS A 65 13.42 -34.52 -20.56
CA LYS A 65 13.10 -35.66 -21.43
C LYS A 65 12.55 -35.26 -22.80
N THR A 66 12.36 -33.96 -23.04
CA THR A 66 11.83 -33.43 -24.30
C THR A 66 12.79 -32.45 -24.96
N THR A 67 12.95 -32.57 -26.27
CA THR A 67 13.66 -31.58 -27.11
C THR A 67 12.67 -30.73 -27.90
N ASP A 68 11.37 -30.86 -27.66
CA ASP A 68 10.36 -30.06 -28.34
C ASP A 68 10.43 -28.60 -27.88
N THR A 69 10.89 -27.74 -28.78
CA THR A 69 11.02 -26.31 -28.54
C THR A 69 9.71 -25.62 -28.16
N ALA A 70 8.55 -26.11 -28.61
CA ALA A 70 7.26 -25.53 -28.25
C ALA A 70 6.94 -25.77 -26.77
N VAL A 71 7.17 -27.00 -26.29
CA VAL A 71 6.99 -27.38 -24.88
C VAL A 71 7.94 -26.58 -23.97
N LEU A 72 9.20 -26.48 -24.36
CA LEU A 72 10.20 -25.71 -23.60
C LEU A 72 9.86 -24.22 -23.52
N ARG A 73 9.38 -23.61 -24.62
CA ARG A 73 8.94 -22.20 -24.61
C ARG A 73 7.71 -21.99 -23.73
N ALA A 74 6.74 -22.88 -23.80
CA ALA A 74 5.56 -22.80 -22.94
C ALA A 74 5.96 -22.86 -21.46
N TYR A 75 6.87 -23.77 -21.11
CA TYR A 75 7.40 -23.87 -19.75
C TYR A 75 8.11 -22.59 -19.29
N ILE A 76 8.96 -22.00 -20.14
CA ILE A 76 9.63 -20.73 -19.83
C ILE A 76 8.59 -19.61 -19.58
N ALA A 77 7.52 -19.55 -20.39
CA ALA A 77 6.46 -18.57 -20.18
C ALA A 77 5.75 -18.78 -18.83
N THR A 78 5.45 -20.03 -18.46
CA THR A 78 4.88 -20.34 -17.14
C THR A 78 5.80 -19.96 -15.99
N GLN A 79 7.11 -20.18 -16.13
CA GLN A 79 8.12 -19.74 -15.15
C GLN A 79 8.13 -18.21 -14.98
N GLN A 80 8.07 -17.48 -16.09
CA GLN A 80 8.03 -16.01 -16.06
C GLN A 80 6.77 -15.49 -15.36
N GLU A 81 5.61 -16.08 -15.67
CA GLU A 81 4.36 -15.73 -15.01
C GLU A 81 4.41 -16.00 -13.50
N TRP A 82 4.93 -17.17 -13.11
CA TRP A 82 5.12 -17.51 -11.70
C TRP A 82 6.05 -16.52 -11.00
N ALA A 83 7.17 -16.14 -11.63
CA ALA A 83 8.12 -15.20 -11.05
C ALA A 83 7.48 -13.84 -10.76
N VAL A 84 6.70 -13.30 -11.70
CA VAL A 84 5.98 -12.03 -11.53
C VAL A 84 4.99 -12.12 -10.35
N LYS A 85 4.20 -13.19 -10.28
CA LYS A 85 3.24 -13.39 -9.17
C LYS A 85 3.96 -13.51 -7.82
N THR A 86 5.05 -14.26 -7.77
CA THR A 86 5.88 -14.48 -6.58
C THR A 86 6.46 -13.17 -6.06
N ILE A 87 7.03 -12.34 -6.95
CA ILE A 87 7.54 -11.01 -6.60
C ILE A 87 6.43 -10.13 -6.04
N GLY A 88 5.23 -10.16 -6.63
CA GLY A 88 4.08 -9.42 -6.13
C GLY A 88 3.70 -9.80 -4.70
N VAL A 89 3.60 -11.11 -4.42
CA VAL A 89 3.29 -11.62 -3.07
C VAL A 89 4.39 -11.27 -2.07
N TYR A 90 5.66 -11.45 -2.46
CA TYR A 90 6.80 -11.08 -1.62
C TYR A 90 6.79 -9.59 -1.26
N THR A 91 6.58 -8.72 -2.26
CA THR A 91 6.55 -7.27 -2.09
C THR A 91 5.40 -6.85 -1.18
N TYR A 92 4.20 -7.42 -1.37
CA TYR A 92 3.05 -7.16 -0.50
C TYR A 92 3.35 -7.52 0.96
N ASN A 93 3.90 -8.72 1.18
CA ASN A 93 4.26 -9.20 2.51
C ASN A 93 5.36 -8.31 3.14
N SER A 94 6.32 -7.81 2.36
CA SER A 94 7.35 -6.87 2.80
C SER A 94 6.75 -5.54 3.26
N ILE A 95 5.91 -4.92 2.42
CA ILE A 95 5.25 -3.64 2.72
C ILE A 95 4.47 -3.72 4.03
N LEU A 96 3.76 -4.84 4.27
CA LEU A 96 3.00 -5.03 5.50
C LEU A 96 3.92 -5.03 6.75
N ARG A 97 5.15 -5.54 6.63
CA ARG A 97 6.15 -5.54 7.71
C ARG A 97 6.81 -4.18 7.87
N ASP A 98 7.12 -3.50 6.77
CA ASP A 98 7.68 -2.15 6.81
C ASP A 98 6.69 -1.17 7.46
N ASN A 99 5.41 -1.24 7.09
CA ASN A 99 4.33 -0.47 7.73
C ASN A 99 4.19 -0.77 9.24
N THR A 100 4.39 -2.03 9.64
CA THR A 100 4.40 -2.41 11.05
C THR A 100 5.57 -1.76 11.78
N ALA A 101 6.78 -1.84 11.21
CA ALA A 101 7.98 -1.23 11.78
C ALA A 101 7.81 0.29 11.93
N ASP A 102 7.28 0.96 10.90
CA ASP A 102 7.00 2.39 10.91
C ASP A 102 5.97 2.76 11.98
N CYS A 103 4.87 1.99 12.08
CA CYS A 103 3.86 2.18 13.13
C CYS A 103 4.48 2.09 14.52
N LEU A 104 5.26 1.04 14.79
CA LEU A 104 5.94 0.87 16.08
C LEU A 104 6.96 2.00 16.36
N ASN A 105 7.68 2.46 15.33
CA ASN A 105 8.62 3.57 15.47
C ASN A 105 7.92 4.89 15.79
N GLN A 106 6.77 5.20 15.17
CA GLN A 106 5.98 6.38 15.49
C GLN A 106 5.47 6.36 16.93
N LEU A 107 5.07 5.19 17.42
CA LEU A 107 4.60 5.03 18.79
C LEU A 107 5.74 5.18 19.82
N ARG A 108 6.95 4.70 19.52
CA ARG A 108 8.16 4.96 20.33
C ARG A 108 8.53 6.44 20.34
N ALA A 109 8.54 7.08 19.16
CA ALA A 109 8.83 8.49 19.04
C ALA A 109 7.83 9.38 19.79
N SER A 110 6.58 8.91 19.93
CA SER A 110 5.51 9.58 20.67
C SER A 110 5.49 9.22 22.17
N GLY A 111 6.40 8.37 22.65
CA GLY A 111 6.48 7.93 24.05
C GLY A 111 5.31 7.07 24.53
N ILE A 112 4.50 6.52 23.61
CA ILE A 112 3.36 5.65 23.92
C ILE A 112 3.86 4.26 24.33
N ILE A 113 4.91 3.78 23.67
CA ILE A 113 5.63 2.55 23.98
C ILE A 113 7.12 2.87 24.09
N ASN A 114 7.88 2.04 24.80
CA ASN A 114 9.33 2.18 25.00
C ASN A 114 10.07 1.10 24.22
#